data_AF-A0A7V8KQV1-F1
#
_entry.id   AF-A0A7V8KQV1-F1
#
_cell.length_a   1.000
_cell.length_b   1.000
_cell.length_c   1.000
_cell.angle_alpha   90.00
_cell.angle_beta   90.00
_cell.angle_gamma   90.00
#
_symmetry.space_group_name_H-M   'P 1'
#
loop_
_entity.id
_entity.type
_entity.pdbx_description
1 polymer ?
#
loop_
_entity_poly.entity_id
_entity_poly.type
_entity_poly.pdbx_seq_one_letter_code
_entity_poly.pdbx_strand_id
1 'polypeptide(L)'
;MTAQPTDDIAVALRGVRFSYDNGVTWALDGVDLTVRAGERVCIVGPNGSGKSTLSRIVAGLAAPDAGTVTVLGERVFDGDAGPDPDAYRRARRGIGAVFQNPEDQLVTTVVEDDVAFGPENLGIAHDDIGRRIAEALQAVDMTESRAADPTVMSGGQQQRIAIAGTMAMHPAMVVFDEPTAMLDGAARAEVMAVLDSLQASGVTIVHITHHADETLRADCVIRMESGRIVSEGRPRRDDAARAASADQPRPPSDGGDEPQPDSEPIIAVEHVFFTYPGQTSPVIDDLSLNIARGETVALMGHNGAGKTTLARLLCALERPDDGSITVAGGPGSARPWQPKRHRA
;
A
#
# COMPACT_ATOMS: atom_id res chain seq x y z
N MET A 1 17.30 -23.04 -24.32
CA MET A 1 18.42 -22.94 -23.36
C MET A 1 17.82 -22.59 -22.02
N THR A 2 17.62 -23.57 -21.15
CA THR A 2 17.22 -23.34 -19.77
C THR A 2 18.37 -22.65 -19.04
N ALA A 3 18.16 -21.39 -18.65
CA ALA A 3 19.11 -20.62 -17.85
C ALA A 3 19.42 -21.41 -16.58
N GLN A 4 20.71 -21.62 -16.30
CA GLN A 4 21.14 -22.10 -15.00
C GLN A 4 20.81 -21.02 -13.96
N PRO A 5 20.36 -21.37 -12.74
CA PRO A 5 20.18 -20.38 -11.70
C PRO A 5 21.55 -19.80 -11.37
N THR A 6 21.76 -18.52 -11.68
CA THR A 6 22.92 -17.76 -11.22
C THR A 6 22.81 -17.61 -9.71
N ASP A 7 23.84 -18.01 -8.98
CA ASP A 7 23.97 -17.90 -7.51
C ASP A 7 24.21 -16.43 -7.07
N ASP A 8 23.74 -15.47 -7.88
CA ASP A 8 23.94 -14.04 -7.69
C ASP A 8 23.05 -13.52 -6.57
N ILE A 9 23.67 -12.88 -5.58
CA ILE A 9 23.01 -12.34 -4.41
C ILE A 9 22.57 -10.91 -4.71
N ALA A 10 21.26 -10.65 -4.66
CA ALA A 10 20.69 -9.32 -4.79
C ALA A 10 20.82 -8.53 -3.48
N VAL A 11 20.64 -9.18 -2.33
CA VAL A 11 20.74 -8.55 -1.00
C VAL A 11 21.47 -9.48 -0.05
N ALA A 12 22.45 -8.97 0.68
CA ALA A 12 23.05 -9.64 1.82
C ALA A 12 23.11 -8.71 3.02
N LEU A 13 22.44 -9.11 4.10
CA LEU A 13 22.50 -8.49 5.41
C LEU A 13 23.23 -9.44 6.36
N ARG A 14 24.20 -8.93 7.11
CA ARG A 14 24.86 -9.71 8.18
C ARG A 14 24.85 -8.94 9.50
N GLY A 15 24.23 -9.54 10.52
CA GLY A 15 24.15 -8.99 11.87
C GLY A 15 23.58 -7.56 11.93
N VAL A 16 22.64 -7.22 11.05
CA VAL A 16 22.14 -5.84 10.92
C VAL A 16 21.33 -5.43 12.15
N ARG A 17 21.63 -4.25 12.69
CA ARG A 17 20.87 -3.64 13.79
C ARG A 17 20.45 -2.22 13.43
N PHE A 18 19.25 -1.84 13.83
CA PHE A 18 18.69 -0.51 13.57
C PHE A 18 17.86 -0.05 14.76
N SER A 19 17.98 1.22 15.14
CA SER A 19 17.23 1.89 16.18
C SER A 19 16.82 3.31 15.74
N TYR A 20 15.60 3.71 16.10
CA TYR A 20 15.13 5.09 15.90
C TYR A 20 15.48 6.02 17.08
N ASP A 21 15.92 5.46 18.20
CA ASP A 21 16.12 6.14 19.48
C ASP A 21 17.58 5.97 19.98
N ASN A 22 18.53 5.95 19.04
CA ASN A 22 19.98 5.88 19.29
C ASN A 22 20.40 4.68 20.16
N GLY A 23 19.80 3.52 19.92
CA GLY A 23 20.15 2.25 20.53
C GLY A 23 19.43 1.92 21.83
N VAL A 24 18.43 2.72 22.25
CA VAL A 24 17.60 2.40 23.41
C VAL A 24 16.69 1.21 23.10
N THR A 25 16.07 1.21 21.93
CA THR A 25 15.20 0.16 21.42
C THR A 25 15.64 -0.26 20.03
N TRP A 26 15.81 -1.57 19.82
CA TRP A 26 16.20 -2.13 18.53
C TRP A 26 14.95 -2.45 17.70
N ALA A 27 14.73 -1.67 16.63
CA ALA A 27 13.73 -1.99 15.62
C ALA A 27 14.17 -3.20 14.77
N LEU A 28 15.47 -3.36 14.58
CA LEU A 28 16.11 -4.57 14.05
C LEU A 28 17.27 -4.96 14.97
N ASP A 29 17.40 -6.24 15.29
CA ASP A 29 18.36 -6.72 16.30
C ASP A 29 19.11 -7.98 15.86
N GLY A 30 20.10 -7.79 14.99
CA GLY A 30 21.00 -8.84 14.53
C GLY A 30 20.37 -9.65 13.39
N VAL A 31 19.84 -8.95 12.39
CA VAL A 31 19.17 -9.55 11.25
C VAL A 31 20.20 -10.03 10.22
N ASP A 32 20.16 -11.32 9.91
CA ASP A 32 20.86 -11.95 8.80
C ASP A 32 19.85 -12.31 7.71
N LEU A 33 20.06 -11.82 6.50
CA LEU A 33 19.16 -12.03 5.36
C LEU A 33 19.97 -12.22 4.09
N THR A 34 19.54 -13.12 3.22
CA THR A 34 20.10 -13.25 1.87
C THR A 34 18.95 -13.41 0.88
N VAL A 35 18.90 -12.54 -0.12
CA VAL A 35 17.93 -12.60 -1.22
C VAL A 35 18.70 -12.80 -2.52
N ARG A 36 18.33 -13.82 -3.30
CA ARG A 36 18.96 -14.10 -4.59
C ARG A 36 18.31 -13.30 -5.71
N ALA A 37 19.08 -13.06 -6.78
CA ALA A 37 18.57 -12.39 -7.97
C ALA A 37 17.41 -13.17 -8.59
N GLY A 38 16.32 -12.46 -8.92
CA GLY A 38 15.08 -13.02 -9.47
C GLY A 38 14.19 -13.75 -8.46
N GLU A 39 14.61 -13.85 -7.20
CA GLU A 39 13.82 -14.43 -6.12
C GLU A 39 12.71 -13.48 -5.67
N ARG A 40 11.53 -14.01 -5.37
CA ARG A 40 10.48 -13.31 -4.63
C ARG A 40 10.47 -13.76 -3.18
N VAL A 41 10.84 -12.86 -2.28
CA VAL A 41 10.82 -13.07 -0.84
C VAL A 41 9.68 -12.30 -0.23
N CYS A 42 8.80 -12.98 0.50
CA CYS A 42 7.75 -12.35 1.30
C CYS A 42 8.19 -12.20 2.76
N ILE A 43 7.98 -11.02 3.34
CA ILE A 43 8.28 -10.73 4.75
C ILE A 43 6.96 -10.50 5.48
N VAL A 44 6.72 -11.30 6.51
CA VAL A 44 5.48 -11.28 7.31
C VAL A 44 5.79 -11.15 8.80
N GLY A 45 4.81 -10.71 9.58
CA GLY A 45 4.93 -10.55 11.02
C GLY A 45 3.98 -9.49 11.57
N PRO A 46 3.78 -9.43 12.89
CA PRO A 46 2.87 -8.48 13.51
C PRO A 46 3.32 -7.03 13.30
N ASN A 47 2.43 -6.08 13.56
CA ASN A 47 2.76 -4.66 13.57
C ASN A 47 3.88 -4.38 14.60
N GLY A 48 4.82 -3.52 14.23
CA GLY A 48 6.00 -3.23 15.07
C GLY A 48 7.09 -4.30 15.06
N SER A 49 7.00 -5.38 14.27
CA SER A 49 8.04 -6.41 14.22
C SER A 49 9.33 -5.99 13.49
N GLY A 50 9.35 -4.82 12.85
CA GLY A 50 10.51 -4.28 12.13
C GLY A 50 10.46 -4.41 10.61
N LYS A 51 9.37 -4.96 10.02
CA LYS A 51 9.23 -5.18 8.57
C LYS A 51 9.54 -3.92 7.75
N SER A 52 8.85 -2.82 8.02
CA SER A 52 9.04 -1.57 7.27
C SER A 52 10.39 -0.89 7.54
N THR A 53 11.07 -1.24 8.63
CA THR A 53 12.47 -0.80 8.84
C THR A 53 13.41 -1.63 7.97
N LEU A 54 13.16 -2.95 7.89
CA LEU A 54 13.91 -3.84 7.02
C LEU A 54 13.73 -3.49 5.54
N SER A 55 12.51 -3.19 5.06
CA SER A 55 12.30 -2.72 3.68
C SER A 55 13.11 -1.47 3.37
N ARG A 56 13.13 -0.47 4.28
CA ARG A 56 13.90 0.76 4.09
C ARG A 56 15.40 0.50 3.95
N ILE A 57 15.95 -0.42 4.73
CA ILE A 57 17.37 -0.79 4.61
C ILE A 57 17.63 -1.53 3.29
N VAL A 58 16.77 -2.49 2.94
CA VAL A 58 16.90 -3.25 1.68
C VAL A 58 16.73 -2.36 0.45
N ALA A 59 15.83 -1.38 0.52
CA ALA A 59 15.63 -0.38 -0.52
C ALA A 59 16.76 0.67 -0.56
N GLY A 60 17.72 0.59 0.36
CA GLY A 60 18.81 1.54 0.50
C GLY A 60 18.36 2.93 0.95
N LEU A 61 17.18 3.08 1.54
CA LEU A 61 16.60 4.35 2.01
C LEU A 61 17.05 4.73 3.42
N ALA A 62 17.51 3.75 4.21
CA ALA A 62 18.05 3.96 5.56
C ALA A 62 19.36 3.19 5.73
N ALA A 63 20.31 3.79 6.44
CA ALA A 63 21.51 3.10 6.88
C ALA A 63 21.28 2.49 8.27
N PRO A 64 21.75 1.25 8.53
CA PRO A 64 21.71 0.65 9.86
C PRO A 64 22.72 1.29 10.82
N ASP A 65 22.62 0.92 12.10
CA ASP A 65 23.59 1.32 13.14
C ASP A 65 24.75 0.33 13.28
N ALA A 66 24.53 -0.93 12.87
CA ALA A 66 25.54 -1.99 12.93
C ALA A 66 25.31 -3.08 11.89
N GLY A 67 26.32 -3.93 11.69
CA GLY A 67 26.31 -5.04 10.74
C GLY A 67 26.92 -4.68 9.40
N THR A 68 26.64 -5.47 8.38
CA THR A 68 27.06 -5.18 7.00
C THR A 68 25.87 -5.32 6.05
N VAL A 69 25.83 -4.45 5.04
CA VAL A 69 24.76 -4.42 4.04
C VAL A 69 25.38 -4.37 2.65
N THR A 70 25.03 -5.34 1.83
CA THR A 70 25.34 -5.37 0.41
C THR A 70 24.04 -5.45 -0.38
N VAL A 71 23.84 -4.55 -1.34
CA VAL A 71 22.64 -4.49 -2.20
C VAL A 71 23.08 -4.34 -3.64
N LEU A 72 22.59 -5.22 -4.52
CA LEU A 72 22.92 -5.28 -5.95
C LEU A 72 24.44 -5.24 -6.22
N GLY A 73 25.20 -5.98 -5.42
CA GLY A 73 26.67 -6.05 -5.52
C GLY A 73 27.43 -4.89 -4.88
N GLU A 74 26.75 -3.82 -4.45
CA GLU A 74 27.35 -2.68 -3.78
C GLU A 74 27.36 -2.88 -2.26
N ARG A 75 28.53 -2.85 -1.62
CA ARG A 75 28.62 -2.81 -0.15
C ARG A 75 28.29 -1.38 0.31
N VAL A 76 27.05 -1.17 0.71
CA VAL A 76 26.52 0.16 1.07
C VAL A 76 26.76 0.55 2.53
N PHE A 77 26.97 -0.43 3.40
CA PHE A 77 27.27 -0.19 4.81
C PHE A 77 28.18 -1.28 5.36
N ASP A 78 29.15 -0.87 6.19
CA ASP A 78 30.05 -1.75 6.93
C ASP A 78 30.20 -1.20 8.36
N GLY A 79 30.02 -2.04 9.39
CA GLY A 79 29.99 -1.58 10.78
C GLY A 79 31.25 -0.88 11.26
N ASP A 80 32.41 -1.16 10.64
CA ASP A 80 33.68 -0.51 10.98
C ASP A 80 33.87 0.81 10.22
N ALA A 81 33.35 0.91 8.99
CA ALA A 81 33.53 2.06 8.10
C ALA A 81 32.34 3.04 8.08
N GLY A 82 31.17 2.60 8.53
CA GLY A 82 29.90 3.32 8.42
C GLY A 82 29.24 3.21 7.04
N PRO A 83 28.29 4.12 6.72
CA PRO A 83 27.62 4.16 5.42
C PRO A 83 28.56 4.67 4.32
N ASP A 84 28.47 4.08 3.12
CA ASP A 84 29.10 4.59 1.90
C ASP A 84 28.02 5.28 1.01
N PRO A 85 27.97 6.62 0.98
CA PRO A 85 26.97 7.35 0.20
C PRO A 85 27.05 7.08 -1.31
N ASP A 86 28.23 6.78 -1.84
CA ASP A 86 28.42 6.56 -3.28
C ASP A 86 27.93 5.17 -3.67
N ALA A 87 28.21 4.17 -2.84
CA ALA A 87 27.63 2.84 -2.98
C ALA A 87 26.11 2.87 -2.90
N TYR A 88 25.52 3.60 -1.94
CA TYR A 88 24.06 3.80 -1.89
C TYR A 88 23.53 4.43 -3.19
N ARG A 89 24.19 5.48 -3.70
CA ARG A 89 23.78 6.14 -4.95
C ARG A 89 23.82 5.19 -6.15
N ARG A 90 24.84 4.32 -6.25
CA ARG A 90 24.93 3.32 -7.32
C ARG A 90 23.85 2.24 -7.18
N ALA A 91 23.68 1.69 -5.98
CA ALA A 91 22.68 0.66 -5.70
C ALA A 91 21.26 1.14 -6.02
N ARG A 92 20.88 2.34 -5.57
CA ARG A 92 19.53 2.91 -5.76
C ARG A 92 19.11 3.06 -7.23
N ARG A 93 20.06 3.13 -8.18
CA ARG A 93 19.73 3.16 -9.62
C ARG A 93 19.05 1.87 -10.11
N GLY A 94 19.28 0.74 -9.43
CA GLY A 94 18.69 -0.56 -9.76
C GLY A 94 17.56 -0.98 -8.82
N ILE A 95 17.14 -0.12 -7.89
CA ILE A 95 16.14 -0.45 -6.86
C ILE A 95 14.89 0.38 -7.07
N GLY A 96 13.76 -0.31 -7.21
CA GLY A 96 12.43 0.26 -7.08
C GLY A 96 11.90 0.14 -5.66
N ALA A 97 11.13 1.11 -5.19
CA ALA A 97 10.43 1.03 -3.90
C ALA A 97 8.98 1.48 -4.08
N VAL A 98 8.04 0.67 -3.60
CA VAL A 98 6.61 0.94 -3.60
C VAL A 98 6.14 0.87 -2.16
N PHE A 99 5.56 1.96 -1.66
CA PHE A 99 5.11 2.13 -0.30
C PHE A 99 3.63 1.79 -0.15
N GLN A 100 3.20 1.70 1.12
CA GLN A 100 1.84 1.32 1.50
C GLN A 100 0.78 2.32 1.02
N ASN A 101 1.11 3.61 1.10
CA ASN A 101 0.22 4.68 0.65
C ASN A 101 0.70 5.19 -0.70
N PRO A 102 -0.05 4.99 -1.79
CA PRO A 102 0.37 5.43 -3.11
C PRO A 102 0.37 6.96 -3.23
N GLU A 103 -0.51 7.65 -2.50
CA GLU A 103 -0.56 9.12 -2.46
C GLU A 103 0.76 9.76 -1.99
N ASP A 104 1.52 9.08 -1.13
CA ASP A 104 2.83 9.54 -0.65
C ASP A 104 3.93 9.46 -1.74
N GLN A 105 3.64 8.78 -2.87
CA GLN A 105 4.58 8.60 -3.99
C GLN A 105 4.17 9.33 -5.27
N LEU A 106 2.93 9.82 -5.37
CA LEU A 106 2.49 10.63 -6.49
C LEU A 106 3.12 12.03 -6.37
N VAL A 107 3.87 12.42 -7.39
CA VAL A 107 4.63 13.67 -7.43
C VAL A 107 3.93 14.71 -8.31
N THR A 108 3.25 14.27 -9.37
CA THR A 108 2.69 15.16 -10.39
C THR A 108 1.17 14.98 -10.55
N THR A 109 0.55 15.88 -11.31
CA THR A 109 -0.88 15.85 -11.62
C THR A 109 -1.18 15.27 -13.00
N VAL A 110 -0.20 14.64 -13.66
CA VAL A 110 -0.38 13.97 -14.95
C VAL A 110 0.33 12.63 -14.87
N VAL A 111 -0.39 11.55 -15.13
CA VAL A 111 0.17 10.19 -15.03
C VAL A 111 1.46 10.00 -15.81
N GLU A 112 1.56 10.51 -17.04
CA GLU A 112 2.80 10.36 -17.81
C GLU A 112 4.00 11.08 -17.20
N ASP A 113 3.79 12.27 -16.61
CA ASP A 113 4.83 13.03 -15.93
C ASP A 113 5.26 12.32 -14.64
N ASP A 114 4.30 11.73 -13.91
CA ASP A 114 4.56 10.96 -12.70
C ASP A 114 5.41 9.72 -12.99
N VAL A 115 5.07 8.99 -14.06
CA VAL A 115 5.81 7.81 -14.51
C VAL A 115 7.18 8.19 -15.10
N ALA A 116 7.30 9.37 -15.72
CA ALA A 116 8.56 9.90 -16.24
C ALA A 116 9.56 10.28 -15.15
N PHE A 117 9.07 10.62 -13.95
CA PHE A 117 9.88 11.19 -12.87
C PHE A 117 11.12 10.34 -12.55
N GLY A 118 10.97 9.03 -12.38
CA GLY A 118 12.09 8.12 -12.12
C GLY A 118 13.15 8.12 -13.25
N PRO A 119 12.78 7.77 -14.49
CA PRO A 119 13.67 7.84 -15.66
C PRO A 119 14.40 9.18 -15.83
N GLU A 120 13.72 10.32 -15.64
CA GLU A 120 14.33 11.66 -15.72
C GLU A 120 15.42 11.85 -14.67
N ASN A 121 15.15 11.48 -13.42
CA ASN A 121 16.12 11.56 -12.32
C ASN A 121 17.32 10.61 -12.51
N LEU A 122 17.15 9.53 -13.28
CA LEU A 122 18.23 8.63 -13.66
C LEU A 122 19.09 9.17 -14.81
N GLY A 123 18.63 10.23 -15.50
CA GLY A 123 19.28 10.82 -16.66
C GLY A 123 19.08 10.01 -17.95
N ILE A 124 17.97 9.28 -18.07
CA ILE A 124 17.62 8.55 -19.29
C ILE A 124 17.36 9.54 -20.43
N ALA A 125 17.78 9.20 -21.64
CA ALA A 125 17.56 10.05 -22.82
C ALA A 125 16.06 10.22 -23.10
N HIS A 126 15.65 11.44 -23.45
CA HIS A 126 14.25 11.79 -23.71
C HIS A 126 13.56 10.84 -24.70
N ASP A 127 14.26 10.45 -25.78
CA ASP A 127 13.72 9.55 -26.81
C ASP A 127 13.39 8.14 -26.27
N ASP A 128 14.02 7.72 -25.17
CA ASP A 128 13.75 6.44 -24.50
C ASP A 128 12.65 6.55 -23.42
N ILE A 129 12.44 7.74 -22.85
CA ILE A 129 11.47 7.94 -21.75
C ILE A 129 10.05 7.63 -22.23
N GLY A 130 9.66 8.15 -23.40
CA GLY A 130 8.32 7.92 -23.93
C GLY A 130 7.98 6.44 -24.14
N ARG A 131 8.96 5.63 -24.56
CA ARG A 131 8.84 4.18 -24.70
C ARG A 131 8.68 3.49 -23.34
N ARG A 132 9.51 3.86 -22.35
CA ARG A 132 9.44 3.31 -20.99
C ARG A 132 8.11 3.61 -20.30
N ILE A 133 7.59 4.83 -20.47
CA ILE A 133 6.26 5.20 -19.96
C ILE A 133 5.19 4.29 -20.57
N ALA A 134 5.20 4.09 -21.89
CA ALA A 134 4.23 3.25 -22.56
C ALA A 134 4.30 1.78 -22.08
N GLU A 135 5.51 1.22 -22.00
CA GLU A 135 5.76 -0.14 -21.51
C GLU A 135 5.28 -0.31 -20.06
N ALA A 136 5.58 0.66 -19.18
CA ALA A 136 5.19 0.62 -17.78
C ALA A 136 3.68 0.74 -17.58
N LEU A 137 3.02 1.68 -18.26
CA LEU A 137 1.56 1.85 -18.19
C LEU A 137 0.82 0.64 -18.75
N GLN A 138 1.34 0.02 -19.82
CA GLN A 138 0.77 -1.21 -20.37
C GLN A 138 0.87 -2.37 -19.36
N ALA A 139 2.00 -2.50 -18.67
CA ALA A 139 2.21 -3.58 -17.71
C ALA A 139 1.26 -3.53 -16.50
N VAL A 140 0.70 -2.35 -16.19
CA VAL A 140 -0.26 -2.16 -15.10
C VAL A 140 -1.69 -1.89 -15.60
N ASP A 141 -1.96 -2.06 -16.89
CA ASP A 141 -3.28 -1.81 -17.50
C ASP A 141 -3.81 -0.39 -17.23
N MET A 142 -2.96 0.63 -17.46
CA MET A 142 -3.25 2.05 -17.27
C MET A 142 -2.93 2.91 -18.51
N THR A 143 -2.79 2.29 -19.69
CA THR A 143 -2.44 2.99 -20.94
C THR A 143 -3.43 4.12 -21.28
N GLU A 144 -4.73 3.89 -21.12
CA GLU A 144 -5.77 4.89 -21.42
C GLU A 144 -5.81 6.04 -20.41
N SER A 145 -5.20 5.86 -19.23
CA SER A 145 -5.14 6.85 -18.17
C SER A 145 -3.91 7.76 -18.27
N ARG A 146 -3.14 7.67 -19.36
CA ARG A 146 -1.84 8.34 -19.52
C ARG A 146 -1.86 9.85 -19.26
N ALA A 147 -2.92 10.54 -19.70
CA ALA A 147 -3.07 11.98 -19.54
C ALA A 147 -3.99 12.38 -18.37
N ALA A 148 -4.41 11.41 -17.56
CA ALA A 148 -5.30 11.67 -16.43
C ALA A 148 -4.53 12.20 -15.21
N ASP A 149 -5.28 12.80 -14.28
CA ASP A 149 -4.76 13.26 -13.00
C ASP A 149 -4.77 12.10 -11.99
N PRO A 150 -3.61 11.64 -11.48
CA PRO A 150 -3.55 10.53 -10.55
C PRO A 150 -4.14 10.86 -9.17
N THR A 151 -4.24 12.14 -8.79
CA THR A 151 -4.75 12.57 -7.47
C THR A 151 -6.25 12.32 -7.28
N VAL A 152 -7.01 12.19 -8.38
CA VAL A 152 -8.46 11.91 -8.37
C VAL A 152 -8.80 10.44 -8.65
N MET A 153 -7.79 9.59 -8.84
CA MET A 153 -7.97 8.17 -9.11
C MET A 153 -8.35 7.38 -7.86
N SER A 154 -8.91 6.18 -8.06
CA SER A 154 -9.11 5.25 -6.94
C SER A 154 -7.76 4.78 -6.37
N GLY A 155 -7.71 4.41 -5.09
CA GLY A 155 -6.46 3.94 -4.46
C GLY A 155 -5.79 2.75 -5.19
N GLY A 156 -6.57 1.86 -5.81
CA GLY A 156 -6.03 0.77 -6.64
C GLY A 156 -5.38 1.26 -7.93
N GLN A 157 -5.96 2.27 -8.58
CA GLN A 157 -5.36 2.91 -9.74
C GLN A 157 -4.10 3.70 -9.36
N GLN A 158 -4.14 4.45 -8.25
CA GLN A 158 -2.97 5.16 -7.72
C GLN A 158 -1.82 4.20 -7.42
N GLN A 159 -2.11 3.05 -6.80
CA GLN A 159 -1.12 2.00 -6.56
C GLN A 159 -0.51 1.50 -7.88
N ARG A 160 -1.33 1.25 -8.90
CA ARG A 160 -0.84 0.82 -10.22
C ARG A 160 0.04 1.88 -10.89
N ILE A 161 -0.28 3.17 -10.75
CA ILE A 161 0.59 4.27 -11.23
C ILE A 161 1.91 4.30 -10.46
N ALA A 162 1.90 4.18 -9.13
CA ALA A 162 3.13 4.13 -8.33
C ALA A 162 4.04 2.95 -8.73
N ILE A 163 3.43 1.79 -9.04
CA ILE A 163 4.16 0.64 -9.58
C ILE A 163 4.69 0.95 -10.98
N ALA A 164 3.91 1.57 -11.87
CA ALA A 164 4.36 1.95 -13.21
C ALA A 164 5.56 2.91 -13.19
N GLY A 165 5.54 3.95 -12.34
CA GLY A 165 6.68 4.86 -12.16
C GLY A 165 7.94 4.11 -11.69
N THR A 166 7.76 3.12 -10.81
CA THR A 166 8.84 2.21 -10.40
C THR A 166 9.35 1.35 -11.56
N MET A 167 8.45 0.80 -12.37
CA MET A 167 8.79 -0.06 -13.50
C MET A 167 9.51 0.70 -14.62
N ALA A 168 9.16 1.95 -14.88
CA ALA A 168 9.78 2.77 -15.92
C ALA A 168 11.30 2.96 -15.69
N MET A 169 11.76 2.86 -14.43
CA MET A 169 13.19 2.88 -14.11
C MET A 169 13.97 1.65 -14.61
N HIS A 170 13.28 0.56 -14.95
CA HIS A 170 13.85 -0.78 -15.21
C HIS A 170 14.69 -1.31 -14.04
N PRO A 171 14.08 -1.46 -12.84
CA PRO A 171 14.81 -1.90 -11.66
C PRO A 171 15.22 -3.38 -11.77
N ALA A 172 16.37 -3.72 -11.19
CA ALA A 172 16.79 -5.11 -10.99
C ALA A 172 16.11 -5.75 -9.76
N MET A 173 15.70 -4.92 -8.80
CA MET A 173 14.97 -5.33 -7.61
C MET A 173 13.89 -4.32 -7.26
N VAL A 174 12.72 -4.79 -6.81
CA VAL A 174 11.66 -3.93 -6.26
C VAL A 174 11.31 -4.36 -4.84
N VAL A 175 11.24 -3.38 -3.94
CA VAL A 175 10.77 -3.54 -2.57
C VAL A 175 9.35 -3.00 -2.46
N PHE A 176 8.40 -3.87 -2.13
CA PHE A 176 7.01 -3.51 -1.89
C PHE A 176 6.72 -3.55 -0.39
N ASP A 177 6.28 -2.43 0.19
CA ASP A 177 5.88 -2.31 1.59
C ASP A 177 4.36 -2.27 1.69
N GLU A 178 3.73 -3.43 1.89
CA GLU A 178 2.27 -3.60 2.00
C GLU A 178 1.47 -2.97 0.82
N PRO A 179 1.80 -3.31 -0.45
CA PRO A 179 1.26 -2.65 -1.63
C PRO A 179 -0.24 -2.89 -1.86
N THR A 180 -0.86 -3.78 -1.08
CA THR A 180 -2.24 -4.23 -1.23
C THR A 180 -3.10 -3.95 0.00
N ALA A 181 -2.54 -3.38 1.07
CA ALA A 181 -3.21 -3.24 2.36
C ALA A 181 -4.53 -2.44 2.32
N MET A 182 -4.62 -1.47 1.41
CA MET A 182 -5.79 -0.56 1.28
C MET A 182 -6.68 -0.91 0.08
N LEU A 183 -6.50 -2.09 -0.50
CA LEU A 183 -7.19 -2.52 -1.72
C LEU A 183 -8.29 -3.54 -1.43
N ASP A 184 -9.37 -3.46 -2.19
CA ASP A 184 -10.36 -4.54 -2.22
C ASP A 184 -9.82 -5.79 -2.93
N GLY A 185 -10.57 -6.88 -2.87
CA GLY A 185 -10.14 -8.17 -3.41
C GLY A 185 -9.83 -8.15 -4.91
N ALA A 186 -10.54 -7.34 -5.70
CA ALA A 186 -10.34 -7.25 -7.15
C ALA A 186 -9.08 -6.44 -7.47
N ALA A 187 -8.96 -5.23 -6.92
CA ALA A 187 -7.78 -4.39 -7.10
C ALA A 187 -6.50 -5.06 -6.57
N ARG A 188 -6.61 -5.80 -5.45
CA ARG A 188 -5.51 -6.61 -4.92
C ARG A 188 -5.08 -7.70 -5.90
N ALA A 189 -6.03 -8.40 -6.54
CA ALA A 189 -5.72 -9.42 -7.54
C ALA A 189 -5.01 -8.82 -8.77
N GLU A 190 -5.42 -7.62 -9.21
CA GLU A 190 -4.76 -6.87 -10.29
C GLU A 190 -3.31 -6.54 -9.93
N VAL A 191 -3.06 -5.96 -8.75
CA VAL A 191 -1.69 -5.65 -8.28
C VAL A 191 -0.85 -6.92 -8.17
N MET A 192 -1.40 -8.01 -7.64
CA MET A 192 -0.68 -9.27 -7.53
C MET A 192 -0.32 -9.86 -8.91
N ALA A 193 -1.15 -9.69 -9.94
CA ALA A 193 -0.83 -10.10 -11.30
C ALA A 193 0.34 -9.29 -11.90
N VAL A 194 0.45 -8.00 -11.55
CA VAL A 194 1.62 -7.17 -11.91
C VAL A 194 2.89 -7.70 -11.26
N LEU A 195 2.85 -8.00 -9.95
CA LEU A 195 3.99 -8.59 -9.23
C LEU A 195 4.41 -9.94 -9.83
N ASP A 196 3.45 -10.80 -10.19
CA ASP A 196 3.73 -12.08 -10.84
C ASP A 196 4.42 -11.87 -12.21
N SER A 197 4.00 -10.86 -12.97
CA SER A 197 4.60 -10.51 -14.26
C SER A 197 6.03 -9.96 -14.11
N LEU A 198 6.27 -9.14 -13.09
CA LEU A 198 7.60 -8.63 -12.76
C LEU A 198 8.56 -9.77 -12.41
N GLN A 199 8.16 -10.68 -11.54
CA GLN A 199 8.96 -11.84 -11.18
C GLN A 199 9.26 -12.71 -12.41
N ALA A 200 8.27 -12.94 -13.27
CA ALA A 200 8.45 -13.71 -14.52
C ALA A 200 9.45 -13.07 -15.49
N SER A 201 9.62 -11.74 -15.43
CA SER A 201 10.65 -11.02 -16.19
C SER A 201 12.06 -11.07 -15.57
N GLY A 202 12.21 -11.72 -14.41
CA GLY A 202 13.49 -11.89 -13.71
C GLY A 202 13.80 -10.81 -12.68
N VAL A 203 12.86 -9.91 -12.38
CA VAL A 203 13.03 -8.88 -11.34
C VAL A 203 13.00 -9.54 -9.96
N THR A 204 13.94 -9.14 -9.11
CA THR A 204 13.97 -9.58 -7.70
C THR A 204 12.89 -8.84 -6.91
N ILE A 205 12.12 -9.54 -6.07
CA ILE A 205 11.02 -8.92 -5.33
C ILE A 205 11.21 -9.16 -3.83
N VAL A 206 11.22 -8.07 -3.06
CA VAL A 206 11.03 -8.13 -1.60
C VAL A 206 9.65 -7.58 -1.28
N HIS A 207 8.76 -8.42 -0.78
CA HIS A 207 7.35 -8.09 -0.60
C HIS A 207 6.94 -8.20 0.87
N ILE A 208 6.68 -7.07 1.52
CA ILE A 208 6.08 -7.07 2.86
C ILE A 208 4.57 -7.16 2.70
N THR A 209 3.96 -8.10 3.42
CA THR A 209 2.51 -8.27 3.43
C THR A 209 2.03 -8.85 4.75
N HIS A 210 0.80 -8.51 5.13
CA HIS A 210 0.07 -9.19 6.20
C HIS A 210 -0.96 -10.19 5.63
N HIS A 211 -1.12 -10.25 4.31
CA HIS A 211 -2.03 -11.15 3.63
C HIS A 211 -1.40 -12.51 3.36
N ALA A 212 -1.82 -13.45 4.20
CA ALA A 212 -1.72 -14.89 4.05
C ALA A 212 -1.61 -15.43 2.60
N ASP A 213 -2.57 -15.11 1.75
CA ASP A 213 -2.71 -15.64 0.39
C ASP A 213 -1.64 -15.13 -0.57
N GLU A 214 -1.10 -13.94 -0.31
CA GLU A 214 -0.03 -13.35 -1.12
C GLU A 214 1.32 -14.04 -0.91
N THR A 215 1.55 -14.59 0.29
CA THR A 215 2.76 -15.33 0.62
C THR A 215 2.93 -16.60 -0.21
N LEU A 216 1.82 -17.19 -0.68
CA LEU A 216 1.83 -18.44 -1.45
C LEU A 216 2.50 -18.30 -2.83
N ARG A 217 2.70 -17.06 -3.31
CA ARG A 217 3.37 -16.77 -4.58
C ARG A 217 4.87 -16.52 -4.44
N ALA A 218 5.39 -16.53 -3.21
CA ALA A 218 6.80 -16.29 -2.95
C ALA A 218 7.64 -17.58 -3.12
N ASP A 219 8.92 -17.41 -3.43
CA ASP A 219 9.92 -18.48 -3.36
C ASP A 219 10.29 -18.79 -1.90
N CYS A 220 10.31 -17.74 -1.06
CA CYS A 220 10.64 -17.79 0.35
C CYS A 220 9.72 -16.86 1.17
N VAL A 221 9.36 -17.30 2.37
CA VAL A 221 8.62 -16.52 3.37
C VAL A 221 9.49 -16.37 4.62
N ILE A 222 9.64 -15.13 5.06
CA ILE A 222 10.41 -14.72 6.23
C ILE A 222 9.45 -14.18 7.27
N ARG A 223 9.47 -14.78 8.45
CA ARG A 223 8.69 -14.28 9.59
C ARG A 223 9.57 -13.46 10.52
N MET A 224 9.13 -12.23 10.80
CA MET A 224 9.76 -11.32 11.74
C MET A 224 8.93 -11.16 13.00
N GLU A 225 9.59 -11.20 14.15
CA GLU A 225 9.01 -10.89 15.46
C GLU A 225 10.03 -10.08 16.27
N SER A 226 9.60 -8.96 16.87
CA SER A 226 10.42 -8.11 17.75
C SER A 226 11.81 -7.77 17.18
N GLY A 227 11.88 -7.37 15.91
CA GLY A 227 13.12 -6.95 15.23
C GLY A 227 14.04 -8.09 14.80
N ARG A 228 13.60 -9.36 14.87
CA ARG A 228 14.39 -10.54 14.53
C ARG A 228 13.68 -11.42 13.52
N ILE A 229 14.44 -12.12 12.68
CA ILE A 229 13.92 -13.18 11.83
C ILE A 229 13.79 -14.44 12.68
N VAL A 230 12.57 -14.95 12.83
CA VAL A 230 12.27 -16.14 13.65
C VAL A 230 12.08 -17.41 12.82
N SER A 231 11.80 -17.27 11.52
CA SER A 231 11.80 -18.39 10.59
C SER A 231 11.92 -17.93 9.14
N GLU A 232 12.51 -18.79 8.33
CA GLU A 232 12.67 -18.63 6.89
C GLU A 232 12.36 -19.98 6.23
N GLY A 233 11.63 -19.97 5.12
CA GLY A 233 11.36 -21.19 4.37
C GLY A 233 10.35 -21.02 3.24
N ARG A 234 10.07 -22.11 2.53
CA ARG A 234 9.06 -22.12 1.46
C ARG A 234 7.66 -21.79 2.02
N PRO A 235 6.78 -21.16 1.22
CA PRO A 235 5.43 -20.85 1.66
C PRO A 235 4.67 -22.09 2.08
N ARG A 236 4.00 -22.03 3.23
CA ARG A 236 3.06 -23.07 3.68
C ARG A 236 1.68 -22.47 3.85
N ARG A 237 0.64 -23.26 3.58
CA ARG A 237 -0.75 -22.86 3.84
C ARG A 237 -1.01 -22.50 5.32
N ASP A 238 -0.16 -22.98 6.23
CA ASP A 238 -0.28 -22.67 7.67
C ASP A 238 0.33 -21.31 8.03
N ASP A 239 1.25 -20.77 7.22
CA ASP A 239 1.81 -19.43 7.42
C ASP A 239 0.71 -18.36 7.24
N ALA A 240 -0.21 -18.64 6.31
CA ALA A 240 -1.43 -17.90 6.09
C ALA A 240 -2.37 -17.87 7.32
N ALA A 241 -2.57 -19.02 7.98
CA ALA A 241 -3.41 -19.11 9.17
C ALA A 241 -2.80 -18.37 10.38
N ARG A 242 -1.47 -18.38 10.51
CA ARG A 242 -0.76 -17.73 11.62
C ARG A 242 -0.66 -16.21 11.43
N ALA A 243 -0.41 -15.73 10.22
CA ALA A 243 -0.45 -14.30 9.89
C ALA A 243 -1.85 -13.71 10.17
N ALA A 244 -2.91 -14.41 9.76
CA ALA A 244 -4.29 -14.00 10.02
C ALA A 244 -4.68 -14.06 11.52
N SER A 245 -4.00 -14.87 12.33
CA SER A 245 -4.28 -15.00 13.77
C SER A 245 -3.60 -13.94 14.65
N ALA A 246 -2.54 -13.30 14.14
CA ALA A 246 -1.75 -12.33 14.90
C ALA A 246 -2.42 -10.96 15.02
N ASP A 247 -3.38 -10.66 14.14
CA ASP A 247 -4.05 -9.36 14.02
C ASP A 247 -5.57 -9.42 14.21
N GLN A 248 -6.12 -10.57 14.59
CA GLN A 248 -7.55 -10.67 14.91
C GLN A 248 -7.81 -10.09 16.30
N PRO A 249 -8.60 -9.00 16.45
CA PRO A 249 -9.20 -8.69 17.73
C PRO A 249 -10.02 -9.91 18.15
N ARG A 250 -9.81 -10.39 19.39
CA ARG A 250 -10.65 -11.44 19.97
C ARG A 250 -12.10 -10.99 19.83
N PRO A 251 -13.02 -11.85 19.37
CA PRO A 251 -14.43 -11.48 19.35
C PRO A 251 -14.82 -11.03 20.76
N PRO A 252 -15.59 -9.94 20.91
CA PRO A 252 -16.16 -9.60 22.20
C PRO A 252 -16.90 -10.83 22.71
N SER A 253 -16.69 -11.19 23.97
CA SER A 253 -17.41 -12.28 24.62
C SER A 253 -18.90 -12.03 24.49
N ASP A 254 -19.64 -12.96 23.89
CA ASP A 254 -21.09 -12.96 23.82
C ASP A 254 -21.66 -12.76 25.23
N GLY A 255 -22.10 -11.54 25.50
CA GLY A 255 -22.38 -11.05 26.84
C GLY A 255 -23.07 -9.70 26.78
N GLY A 256 -24.17 -9.62 26.03
CA GLY A 256 -25.06 -8.47 26.00
C GLY A 256 -26.32 -8.83 25.22
N ASP A 257 -27.48 -8.62 25.84
CA ASP A 257 -28.81 -8.84 25.27
C ASP A 257 -28.90 -8.36 23.81
N GLU A 258 -29.43 -9.21 22.92
CA GLU A 258 -29.85 -8.79 21.58
C GLU A 258 -30.89 -7.66 21.71
N PRO A 259 -30.68 -6.47 21.12
CA PRO A 259 -31.65 -5.40 21.19
C PRO A 259 -32.93 -5.80 20.45
N GLN A 260 -34.07 -5.74 21.13
CA GLN A 260 -35.39 -5.94 20.53
C GLN A 260 -35.72 -4.77 19.57
N PRO A 261 -36.18 -5.05 18.34
CA PRO A 261 -36.40 -4.03 17.30
C PRO A 261 -37.72 -3.30 17.54
N ASP A 262 -37.72 -2.31 18.43
CA ASP A 262 -38.91 -1.47 18.67
C ASP A 262 -38.55 -0.01 19.02
N SER A 263 -37.41 0.49 18.54
CA SER A 263 -37.01 1.89 18.76
C SER A 263 -36.81 2.63 17.44
N GLU A 264 -37.35 3.84 17.39
CA GLU A 264 -37.16 4.83 16.33
C GLU A 264 -35.68 4.85 15.86
N PRO A 265 -35.42 4.81 14.53
CA PRO A 265 -34.06 4.71 14.01
C PRO A 265 -33.23 5.89 14.50
N ILE A 266 -32.04 5.60 15.05
CA ILE A 266 -31.11 6.66 15.46
C ILE A 266 -30.48 7.32 14.23
N ILE A 267 -30.36 6.60 13.12
CA ILE A 267 -29.97 7.16 11.83
C ILE A 267 -31.02 6.76 10.79
N ALA A 268 -31.58 7.73 10.08
CA ALA A 268 -32.47 7.51 8.94
C ALA A 268 -31.94 8.28 7.73
N VAL A 269 -31.68 7.56 6.64
CA VAL A 269 -31.29 8.10 5.33
C VAL A 269 -32.45 7.82 4.40
N GLU A 270 -33.02 8.85 3.79
CA GLU A 270 -34.19 8.74 2.93
C GLU A 270 -33.89 9.36 1.57
N HIS A 271 -33.86 8.50 0.54
CA HIS A 271 -33.71 8.86 -0.87
C HIS A 271 -32.55 9.82 -1.13
N VAL A 272 -31.38 9.53 -0.55
CA VAL A 272 -30.23 10.43 -0.65
C VAL A 272 -29.52 10.26 -1.98
N PHE A 273 -29.25 11.40 -2.61
CA PHE A 273 -28.41 11.53 -3.80
C PHE A 273 -27.21 12.41 -3.49
N PHE A 274 -26.04 12.05 -4.01
CA PHE A 274 -24.84 12.85 -3.84
C PHE A 274 -23.83 12.69 -4.98
N THR A 275 -23.33 13.82 -5.48
CA THR A 275 -22.32 13.96 -6.52
C THR A 275 -21.25 14.94 -6.06
N TYR A 276 -19.97 14.58 -6.14
CA TYR A 276 -18.91 15.54 -5.83
C TYR A 276 -18.87 16.69 -6.84
N PRO A 277 -18.54 17.93 -6.41
CA PRO A 277 -18.38 19.05 -7.33
C PRO A 277 -17.41 18.73 -8.48
N GLY A 278 -17.87 18.91 -9.71
CA GLY A 278 -17.07 18.62 -10.91
C GLY A 278 -17.18 17.19 -11.45
N GLN A 279 -17.90 16.29 -10.76
CA GLN A 279 -18.24 14.97 -11.29
C GLN A 279 -19.60 14.99 -12.00
N THR A 280 -19.73 14.19 -13.06
CA THR A 280 -20.96 14.09 -13.86
C THR A 280 -21.85 12.91 -13.48
N SER A 281 -21.32 11.94 -12.73
CA SER A 281 -22.03 10.74 -12.28
C SER A 281 -22.23 10.76 -10.76
N PRO A 282 -23.43 10.42 -10.26
CA PRO A 282 -23.69 10.37 -8.83
C PRO A 282 -22.85 9.28 -8.16
N VAL A 283 -22.28 9.60 -7.00
CA VAL A 283 -21.56 8.64 -6.14
C VAL A 283 -22.55 7.86 -5.28
N ILE A 284 -23.64 8.51 -4.86
CA ILE A 284 -24.79 7.89 -4.22
C ILE A 284 -26.01 8.22 -5.06
N ASP A 285 -26.71 7.17 -5.50
CA ASP A 285 -27.89 7.22 -6.35
C ASP A 285 -29.04 6.51 -5.63
N ASP A 286 -29.99 7.30 -5.10
CA ASP A 286 -31.17 6.86 -4.34
C ASP A 286 -30.90 5.89 -3.18
N LEU A 287 -30.11 6.32 -2.20
CA LEU A 287 -29.83 5.49 -1.02
C LEU A 287 -30.82 5.75 0.12
N SER A 288 -31.45 4.68 0.60
CA SER A 288 -32.26 4.69 1.82
C SER A 288 -31.80 3.62 2.79
N LEU A 289 -31.55 3.98 4.05
CA LEU A 289 -31.13 3.05 5.11
C LEU A 289 -31.54 3.55 6.49
N ASN A 290 -31.88 2.61 7.38
CA ASN A 290 -32.21 2.89 8.78
C ASN A 290 -31.26 2.12 9.69
N ILE A 291 -30.73 2.78 10.71
CA ILE A 291 -29.91 2.17 11.76
C ILE A 291 -30.60 2.39 13.10
N ALA A 292 -30.87 1.31 13.81
CA ALA A 292 -31.49 1.33 15.12
C ALA A 292 -30.50 1.74 16.23
N ARG A 293 -31.03 2.22 17.36
CA ARG A 293 -30.20 2.55 18.52
C ARG A 293 -29.53 1.30 19.08
N GLY A 294 -28.21 1.32 19.17
CA GLY A 294 -27.42 0.19 19.68
C GLY A 294 -27.11 -0.88 18.63
N GLU A 295 -27.57 -0.70 17.40
CA GLU A 295 -27.23 -1.58 16.28
C GLU A 295 -25.76 -1.39 15.86
N THR A 296 -25.07 -2.50 15.63
CA THR A 296 -23.74 -2.49 15.02
C THR A 296 -23.88 -2.82 13.54
N VAL A 297 -23.60 -1.84 12.67
CA VAL A 297 -23.73 -1.97 11.21
C VAL A 297 -22.34 -1.92 10.57
N ALA A 298 -22.07 -2.88 9.68
CA ALA A 298 -20.87 -2.88 8.85
C ALA A 298 -21.20 -2.39 7.43
N LEU A 299 -20.54 -1.31 6.99
CA LEU A 299 -20.63 -0.83 5.61
C LEU A 299 -19.56 -1.51 4.75
N MET A 300 -19.99 -2.42 3.86
CA MET A 300 -19.09 -3.22 3.02
C MET A 300 -19.36 -2.99 1.53
N GLY A 301 -18.32 -3.12 0.70
CA GLY A 301 -18.37 -2.91 -0.74
C GLY A 301 -16.97 -2.67 -1.32
N HIS A 302 -16.83 -2.67 -2.65
CA HIS A 302 -15.56 -2.39 -3.33
C HIS A 302 -15.10 -0.94 -3.11
N ASN A 303 -13.83 -0.63 -3.35
CA ASN A 303 -13.32 0.74 -3.31
C ASN A 303 -14.06 1.60 -4.35
N GLY A 304 -14.39 2.84 -3.99
CA GLY A 304 -15.22 3.72 -4.81
C GLY A 304 -16.74 3.47 -4.74
N ALA A 305 -17.23 2.45 -4.02
CA ALA A 305 -18.66 2.16 -3.86
C ALA A 305 -19.46 3.20 -3.01
N GLY A 306 -18.88 4.37 -2.71
CA GLY A 306 -19.54 5.41 -1.90
C GLY A 306 -19.51 5.21 -0.38
N LYS A 307 -18.80 4.21 0.15
CA LYS A 307 -18.73 3.93 1.61
C LYS A 307 -18.26 5.14 2.45
N THR A 308 -17.12 5.73 2.07
CA THR A 308 -16.55 6.91 2.74
C THR A 308 -17.44 8.13 2.54
N THR A 309 -18.06 8.27 1.36
CA THR A 309 -19.00 9.34 1.05
C THR A 309 -20.24 9.26 1.94
N LEU A 310 -20.81 8.06 2.13
CA LEU A 310 -21.90 7.82 3.07
C LEU A 310 -21.49 8.16 4.50
N ALA A 311 -20.32 7.71 4.95
CA ALA A 311 -19.82 8.04 6.29
C ALA A 311 -19.67 9.56 6.50
N ARG A 312 -19.16 10.29 5.50
CA ARG A 312 -19.06 11.75 5.54
C ARG A 312 -20.43 12.43 5.60
N LEU A 313 -21.40 11.95 4.83
CA LEU A 313 -22.77 12.46 4.85
C LEU A 313 -23.45 12.21 6.21
N LEU A 314 -23.28 11.01 6.78
CA LEU A 314 -23.78 10.67 8.12
C LEU A 314 -23.15 11.53 9.22
N CYS A 315 -21.89 11.92 9.07
CA CYS A 315 -21.20 12.84 9.96
C CYS A 315 -21.47 14.34 9.66
N ALA A 316 -22.36 14.66 8.70
CA ALA A 316 -22.65 16.01 8.23
C ALA A 316 -21.39 16.80 7.76
N LEU A 317 -20.36 16.08 7.28
CA LEU A 317 -19.17 16.65 6.65
C LEU A 317 -19.41 17.03 5.18
N GLU A 318 -20.43 16.42 4.57
CA GLU A 318 -20.95 16.75 3.24
C GLU A 318 -22.47 16.97 3.32
N ARG A 319 -23.04 17.63 2.31
CA ARG A 319 -24.49 17.80 2.19
C ARG A 319 -25.00 17.01 1.00
N PRO A 320 -26.09 16.21 1.15
CA PRO A 320 -26.69 15.55 0.00
C PRO A 320 -27.26 16.57 -0.99
N ASP A 321 -27.25 16.22 -2.28
CA ASP A 321 -27.85 17.03 -3.34
C ASP A 321 -29.37 16.99 -3.25
N ASP A 322 -29.92 15.82 -2.91
CA ASP A 322 -31.36 15.57 -2.66
C ASP A 322 -31.54 14.47 -1.59
N GLY A 323 -32.74 14.36 -1.04
CA GLY A 323 -33.06 13.45 0.07
C GLY A 323 -32.79 14.03 1.45
N SER A 324 -32.88 13.19 2.48
CA SER A 324 -32.68 13.62 3.87
C SER A 324 -31.89 12.62 4.72
N ILE A 325 -31.15 13.14 5.70
CA ILE A 325 -30.40 12.35 6.67
C ILE A 325 -30.72 12.87 8.07
N THR A 326 -31.20 11.99 8.94
CA THR A 326 -31.49 12.29 10.34
C THR A 326 -30.55 11.48 11.22
N VAL A 327 -29.91 12.11 12.22
CA VAL A 327 -29.03 11.44 13.19
C VAL A 327 -29.42 11.88 14.61
N ALA A 328 -29.68 10.90 15.48
CA ALA A 328 -30.03 11.04 16.88
C ALA A 328 -31.23 11.97 17.17
N GLY A 329 -32.26 11.96 16.31
CA GLY A 329 -33.48 12.78 16.48
C GLY A 329 -33.25 14.29 16.31
N GLY A 330 -32.07 14.71 15.86
CA GLY A 330 -31.79 16.07 15.39
C GLY A 330 -31.85 16.11 13.86
N PRO A 331 -32.49 17.12 13.24
CA PRO A 331 -32.47 17.26 11.80
C PRO A 331 -31.05 17.58 11.33
N GLY A 332 -30.34 16.57 10.82
CA GLY A 332 -29.15 16.73 10.01
C GLY A 332 -29.53 17.33 8.66
N SER A 333 -29.71 18.64 8.61
CA SER A 333 -30.10 19.47 7.44
C SER A 333 -31.61 19.70 7.21
N ALA A 334 -32.33 20.20 8.22
CA ALA A 334 -33.62 20.89 7.98
C ALA A 334 -33.68 22.28 8.62
N ARG A 335 -32.60 23.07 8.53
CA ARG A 335 -32.70 24.54 8.63
C ARG A 335 -32.21 25.18 7.34
N PRO A 336 -32.98 26.08 6.71
CA PRO A 336 -32.47 26.88 5.61
C PRO A 336 -31.35 27.78 6.17
N TRP A 337 -30.11 27.52 5.77
CA TRP A 337 -29.02 28.47 5.97
C TRP A 337 -29.27 29.67 5.05
N GLN A 338 -29.43 30.85 5.65
CA GLN A 338 -29.49 32.11 4.92
C GLN A 338 -28.05 32.60 4.65
N PRO A 339 -27.73 33.02 3.42
CA PRO A 339 -26.40 33.49 3.10
C PRO A 339 -26.09 34.77 3.89
N LYS A 340 -24.97 34.77 4.61
CA LYS A 340 -24.33 36.05 4.99
C LYS A 340 -23.92 36.72 3.69
N ARG A 341 -24.72 37.72 3.28
CA ARG A 341 -24.31 38.70 2.27
C ARG A 341 -23.00 39.31 2.72
N HIS A 342 -21.90 38.97 2.07
CA HIS A 342 -20.75 39.86 2.01
C HIS A 342 -21.26 41.15 1.35
N ARG A 343 -21.32 42.23 2.14
CA ARG A 343 -21.40 43.57 1.56
C ARG A 343 -20.13 43.76 0.72
N ALA A 344 -20.35 44.30 -0.48
CA ALA A 344 -19.31 44.85 -1.34
C ALA A 344 -18.38 45.79 -0.57
#